data_AF-A0A5M9NY80-F1
#
_entry.id   AF-A0A5M9NY80-F1
#
_cell.length_a   1.000
_cell.length_b   1.000
_cell.length_c   1.000
_cell.angle_alpha   90.00
_cell.angle_beta   90.00
_cell.angle_gamma   90.00
#
_symmetry.space_group_name_H-M   'P 1'
#
loop_
_entity.id
_entity.type
_entity.pdbx_description
1 polymer ?
#
loop_
_entity_poly.entity_id
_entity_poly.type
_entity_poly.pdbx_seq_one_letter_code
_entity_poly.pdbx_strand_id
1 'polypeptide(L)'
;MKIKIAVYGNKDSILSGINYCSCKDSSCFKCSNCSNCKSGKNESSSDKLIFRRTYDLYGNLKNFLEISDVAQNIDIKFIELSNLNFSTDDAKVKKVIEQGFTPPITVIDGIIRYYGGISNILVYRDVKELLN
;
A
#
# COMPACT_ATOMS: atom_id res chain seq x y z
N MET A 1 6.93 -2.37 22.31
CA MET A 1 7.51 -2.88 21.05
C MET A 1 6.72 -2.29 19.90
N LYS A 2 7.36 -1.88 18.80
CA LYS A 2 6.68 -1.28 17.63
C LYS A 2 6.70 -2.26 16.45
N ILE A 3 5.59 -2.35 15.74
CA ILE A 3 5.45 -3.10 14.49
C ILE A 3 6.26 -2.39 13.41
N LYS A 4 7.17 -3.10 12.77
CA LYS A 4 8.06 -2.56 11.73
C LYS A 4 7.39 -2.72 10.36
N ILE A 5 7.20 -1.61 9.67
CA ILE A 5 6.66 -1.56 8.31
C ILE A 5 7.76 -1.04 7.38
N ALA A 6 8.11 -1.84 6.38
CA ALA A 6 9.09 -1.46 5.37
C ALA A 6 8.47 -1.57 3.98
N VAL A 7 8.51 -0.48 3.22
CA VAL A 7 8.08 -0.44 1.82
C VAL A 7 9.32 -0.34 0.94
N TYR A 8 9.59 -1.40 0.18
CA TYR A 8 10.70 -1.49 -0.75
C TYR A 8 10.23 -1.11 -2.15
N GLY A 9 10.76 -0.05 -2.74
CA GLY A 9 10.37 0.38 -4.08
C GLY A 9 11.35 1.37 -4.67
N ASN A 10 11.14 1.75 -5.93
CA ASN A 10 11.86 2.89 -6.51
C ASN A 10 10.99 4.14 -6.40
N LYS A 11 11.51 5.23 -5.82
CA LYS A 11 10.74 6.45 -5.54
C LYS A 11 9.93 6.95 -6.73
N ASP A 12 10.58 7.02 -7.89
CA ASP A 12 10.04 7.62 -9.11
C ASP A 12 9.29 6.64 -10.01
N SER A 13 9.25 5.34 -9.65
CA SER A 13 8.43 4.38 -10.38
C SER A 13 6.97 4.78 -10.31
N ILE A 14 6.36 4.91 -11.48
CA ILE A 14 4.95 5.23 -11.62
C ILE A 14 4.14 3.95 -11.47
N LEU A 15 3.22 3.95 -10.50
CA LEU A 15 2.23 2.89 -10.37
C LEU A 15 0.93 3.36 -10.99
N SER A 16 0.43 2.57 -11.94
CA SER A 16 -0.91 2.72 -12.48
C SER A 16 -1.89 2.09 -11.49
N GLY A 17 -2.60 2.92 -10.74
CA GLY A 17 -3.69 2.48 -9.88
C GLY A 17 -5.04 2.75 -10.55
N ILE A 18 -5.93 1.75 -10.53
CA ILE A 18 -7.36 2.02 -10.60
C ILE A 18 -7.70 2.77 -9.31
N ASN A 19 -8.44 3.87 -9.43
CA ASN A 19 -8.88 4.65 -8.27
C ASN A 19 -9.69 3.71 -7.35
N TYR A 20 -9.11 3.24 -6.25
CA TYR A 20 -9.87 2.51 -5.24
C TYR A 20 -10.94 3.48 -4.76
N CYS A 21 -12.21 3.17 -5.06
CA CYS A 21 -13.36 4.03 -4.88
C CYS A 21 -13.24 4.88 -3.60
N SER A 22 -13.32 6.20 -3.75
CA SER A 22 -13.54 7.12 -2.64
C SER A 22 -14.99 7.00 -2.18
N CYS A 23 -15.32 5.86 -1.59
CA CYS A 23 -16.53 5.75 -0.80
C CYS A 23 -16.31 6.63 0.43
N LYS A 24 -17.07 7.73 0.52
CA LYS A 24 -17.04 8.66 1.67
C LYS A 24 -17.44 8.02 3.00
N ASP A 25 -17.85 6.75 3.00
CA ASP A 25 -18.28 6.00 4.17
C ASP A 25 -17.42 4.73 4.37
N SER A 26 -17.03 4.51 5.62
CA SER A 26 -16.00 3.60 6.13
C SER A 26 -16.30 2.10 6.02
N SER A 27 -17.06 1.64 5.03
CA SER A 27 -17.46 0.23 4.91
C SER A 27 -17.46 -0.25 3.46
N CYS A 28 -16.30 -0.62 2.93
CA CYS A 28 -16.21 -1.33 1.65
C CYS A 28 -15.35 -2.59 1.79
N PHE A 29 -15.83 -3.52 2.61
CA PHE A 29 -15.50 -4.93 2.49
C PHE A 29 -16.81 -5.66 2.19
N LYS A 30 -16.92 -6.23 0.98
CA LYS A 30 -18.09 -6.88 0.34
C LYS A 30 -18.93 -5.97 -0.56
N CYS A 31 -18.60 -5.94 -1.85
CA CYS A 31 -19.52 -5.51 -2.91
C CYS A 31 -19.88 -6.72 -3.77
N SER A 32 -20.83 -7.54 -3.32
CA SER A 32 -21.41 -8.63 -4.10
C SER A 32 -22.81 -8.33 -4.64
N ASN A 33 -23.35 -7.12 -4.40
CA ASN A 33 -24.51 -6.58 -5.10
C ASN A 33 -24.73 -5.11 -4.69
N CYS A 34 -24.32 -4.17 -5.55
CA CYS A 34 -24.55 -2.74 -5.33
C CYS A 34 -25.60 -2.22 -6.32
N SER A 35 -26.88 -2.52 -6.06
CA SER A 35 -28.01 -2.08 -6.89
C SER A 35 -28.31 -0.58 -6.76
N ASN A 36 -27.70 0.12 -5.79
CA ASN A 36 -28.03 1.52 -5.44
C ASN A 36 -26.82 2.46 -5.37
N CYS A 37 -25.70 2.13 -6.01
CA CYS A 37 -24.71 3.15 -6.36
C CYS A 37 -25.36 4.06 -7.41
N LYS A 38 -25.90 5.21 -6.99
CA LYS A 38 -26.46 6.20 -7.91
C LYS A 38 -25.34 6.68 -8.83
N SER A 39 -25.31 6.11 -10.03
CA SER A 39 -24.53 6.56 -11.15
C SER A 39 -24.94 8.00 -11.45
N GLY A 40 -24.11 8.94 -11.02
CA GLY A 40 -24.15 10.31 -11.53
C GLY A 40 -23.88 10.24 -13.02
N LYS A 41 -24.94 10.29 -13.83
CA LYS A 41 -24.85 10.38 -15.28
C LYS A 41 -24.37 11.78 -15.62
N ASN A 42 -23.15 11.86 -16.17
CA ASN A 42 -22.74 12.69 -17.31
C ASN A 42 -21.28 13.10 -17.16
N GLU A 43 -20.37 12.28 -17.68
CA GLU A 43 -19.22 12.69 -18.50
C GLU A 43 -18.48 11.40 -18.87
N SER A 44 -18.25 11.18 -20.17
CA SER A 44 -17.44 10.09 -20.69
C SER A 44 -16.07 10.08 -20.00
N SER A 45 -15.95 9.31 -18.93
CA SER A 45 -14.72 9.21 -18.16
C SER A 45 -14.20 7.82 -18.42
N SER A 46 -13.34 7.70 -19.45
CA SER A 46 -12.34 6.64 -19.49
C SER A 46 -11.81 6.46 -18.07
N ASP A 47 -11.84 5.24 -17.53
CA ASP A 47 -11.28 4.91 -16.22
C ASP A 47 -9.94 5.64 -16.09
N LYS A 48 -9.94 6.77 -15.37
CA LYS A 48 -8.86 7.74 -15.47
C LYS A 48 -7.70 7.11 -14.73
N LEU A 49 -6.82 6.42 -15.45
CA LEU A 49 -5.61 5.82 -14.91
C LEU A 49 -4.87 6.93 -14.18
N ILE A 50 -4.88 6.86 -12.85
CA ILE A 50 -4.15 7.82 -12.02
C ILE A 50 -2.76 7.25 -11.85
N PHE A 51 -1.82 7.87 -12.54
CA PHE A 51 -0.41 7.62 -12.37
C PHE A 51 0.06 8.34 -11.10
N ARG A 52 0.53 7.58 -10.11
CA ARG A 52 1.16 8.15 -8.91
C ARG A 52 2.55 7.56 -8.74
N ARG A 53 3.49 8.38 -8.28
CA ARG A 53 4.81 7.87 -7.92
C ARG A 53 4.69 6.97 -6.70
N THR A 54 5.51 5.94 -6.67
CA THR A 54 5.59 4.99 -5.56
C THR A 54 5.82 5.73 -4.24
N TYR A 55 6.69 6.74 -4.23
CA TYR A 55 6.97 7.53 -3.03
C TYR A 55 5.77 8.37 -2.57
N ASP A 56 4.96 8.90 -3.49
CA ASP A 56 3.75 9.65 -3.13
C ASP A 56 2.72 8.71 -2.48
N LEU A 57 2.59 7.48 -2.97
CA LEU A 57 1.73 6.44 -2.37
C LEU A 57 2.24 6.00 -0.99
N TYR A 58 3.54 5.85 -0.82
CA TYR A 58 4.16 5.64 0.50
C TYR A 58 3.86 6.81 1.46
N GLY A 59 4.00 8.05 1.00
CA GLY A 59 3.69 9.23 1.80
C GLY A 59 2.22 9.25 2.26
N ASN A 60 1.30 8.88 1.37
CA ASN A 60 -0.11 8.72 1.73
C ASN A 60 -0.34 7.63 2.78
N LEU A 61 0.35 6.49 2.67
CA LEU A 61 0.29 5.42 3.68
C LEU A 61 0.83 5.90 5.03
N LYS A 62 2.01 6.54 5.03
CA LYS A 62 2.66 7.05 6.23
C LYS A 62 1.74 8.03 6.96
N ASN A 63 1.24 9.05 6.25
CA ASN A 63 0.34 10.04 6.81
C ASN A 63 -0.94 9.39 7.35
N PHE A 64 -1.52 8.45 6.60
CA PHE A 64 -2.72 7.73 7.02
C PHE A 64 -2.54 6.97 8.33
N LEU A 65 -1.40 6.29 8.51
CA LEU A 65 -1.11 5.56 9.74
C LEU A 65 -0.74 6.50 10.89
N GLU A 66 -0.01 7.59 10.64
CA GLU A 66 0.40 8.56 11.67
C GLU A 66 -0.77 9.32 12.31
N ILE A 67 -1.90 9.48 11.60
CA ILE A 67 -3.13 10.08 12.15
C ILE A 67 -4.12 9.05 12.71
N SER A 68 -3.78 7.76 12.66
CA SER A 68 -4.65 6.68 13.14
C SER A 68 -4.34 6.29 14.59
N ASP A 69 -5.18 5.43 15.16
CA ASP A 69 -5.01 4.88 16.52
C ASP A 69 -3.77 3.97 16.67
N VAL A 70 -3.18 3.47 15.57
CA VAL A 70 -1.97 2.63 15.61
C VAL A 70 -0.66 3.43 15.55
N ALA A 71 -0.71 4.76 15.43
CA ALA A 71 0.46 5.62 15.18
C ALA A 71 1.61 5.41 16.19
N GLN A 72 1.28 5.22 17.47
CA GLN A 72 2.27 5.03 18.53
C GLN A 72 2.90 3.63 18.53
N ASN A 73 2.29 2.68 17.83
CA ASN A 73 2.68 1.28 17.81
C ASN A 73 3.45 0.87 16.55
N ILE A 74 3.70 1.80 15.62
CA ILE A 74 4.38 1.50 14.35
C ILE A 74 5.72 2.22 14.20
N ASP A 75 6.58 1.62 13.38
CA ASP A 75 7.78 2.23 12.81
C ASP A 75 7.78 1.96 11.30
N ILE A 76 7.54 2.99 10.49
CA ILE A 76 7.37 2.87 9.04
C ILE A 76 8.52 3.55 8.29
N LYS A 77 9.16 2.82 7.36
CA LYS A 77 10.24 3.33 6.51
C LYS A 77 10.07 2.97 5.04
N PHE A 78 10.61 3.83 4.17
CA PHE A 78 10.76 3.56 2.75
C PHE A 78 12.19 3.12 2.47
N ILE A 79 12.34 2.09 1.64
CA ILE A 79 13.63 1.55 1.22
C ILE A 79 13.72 1.64 -0.30
N GLU A 80 14.65 2.46 -0.75
CA GLU A 80 14.92 2.68 -2.18
C GLU A 80 15.68 1.50 -2.77
N LEU A 81 15.06 0.77 -3.70
CA LEU A 81 15.66 -0.43 -4.30
C LEU A 81 16.89 -0.10 -5.17
N SER A 82 16.87 1.03 -5.89
CA SER A 82 18.01 1.45 -6.74
C SER A 82 19.30 1.70 -5.96
N ASN A 83 19.19 2.05 -4.68
CA ASN A 83 20.33 2.34 -3.79
C ASN A 83 20.59 1.20 -2.79
N LEU A 84 19.90 0.07 -2.90
CA LEU A 84 19.96 -0.99 -1.91
C LEU A 84 21.12 -1.95 -2.20
N ASN A 85 22.09 -1.99 -1.29
CA ASN A 85 22.94 -3.16 -1.13
C ASN A 85 22.17 -4.18 -0.30
N PHE A 86 21.56 -5.16 -0.96
CA PHE A 86 20.76 -6.20 -0.30
C PHE A 86 21.57 -6.89 0.79
N SER A 87 21.20 -6.64 2.04
CA SER A 87 21.76 -7.32 3.21
C SER A 87 21.11 -8.68 3.41
N THR A 88 21.60 -9.48 4.37
CA THR A 88 20.97 -10.75 4.75
C THR A 88 19.50 -10.55 5.17
N ASP A 89 19.17 -9.41 5.78
CA ASP A 89 17.81 -9.09 6.23
C ASP A 89 16.86 -8.83 5.06
N ASP A 90 17.38 -8.42 3.90
CA ASP A 90 16.60 -8.11 2.69
C ASP A 90 16.54 -9.28 1.70
N ALA A 91 17.20 -10.40 2.00
CA ALA A 91 17.33 -11.54 1.10
C ALA A 91 15.96 -12.11 0.63
N LYS A 92 14.95 -12.06 1.52
CA LYS A 92 13.58 -12.50 1.18
C LYS A 92 12.94 -11.57 0.14
N VAL A 93 13.13 -10.26 0.27
CA VAL A 93 12.59 -9.26 -0.66
C VAL A 93 13.28 -9.40 -2.01
N LYS A 94 14.61 -9.55 -2.01
CA LYS A 94 15.40 -9.82 -3.23
C LYS A 94 14.86 -11.03 -3.98
N LYS A 95 14.69 -12.17 -3.28
CA LYS A 95 14.20 -13.41 -3.88
C LYS A 95 12.82 -13.25 -4.52
N VAL A 96 11.92 -12.52 -3.86
CA VAL A 96 10.57 -12.28 -4.39
C VAL A 96 10.62 -11.40 -5.64
N ILE A 97 11.48 -10.38 -5.68
CA ILE A 97 11.68 -9.58 -6.90
C ILE A 97 12.26 -10.44 -8.03
N GLU A 98 13.26 -11.28 -7.75
CA GLU A 98 13.86 -12.20 -8.73
C GLU A 98 12.86 -13.24 -9.26
N GLN A 99 11.85 -13.60 -8.47
CA GLN A 99 10.73 -14.46 -8.88
C GLN A 99 9.70 -13.76 -9.76
N GLY A 100 9.89 -12.46 -10.06
CA GLY A 100 9.03 -11.69 -10.96
C GLY A 100 7.94 -10.88 -10.26
N PHE A 101 7.90 -10.86 -8.93
CA PHE A 101 6.95 -10.01 -8.20
C PHE A 101 7.36 -8.54 -8.31
N THR A 102 6.42 -7.71 -8.76
CA THR A 102 6.68 -6.31 -9.06
C THR A 102 6.73 -5.45 -7.78
N PRO A 103 7.75 -4.60 -7.58
CA PRO A 103 7.73 -3.57 -6.55
C PRO A 103 6.58 -2.56 -6.75
N PRO A 104 6.17 -1.82 -5.69
CA PRO A 104 6.72 -1.84 -4.35
C PRO A 104 6.32 -3.10 -3.57
N ILE A 105 7.22 -3.57 -2.71
CA ILE A 105 7.00 -4.71 -1.80
C ILE A 105 6.79 -4.16 -0.40
N THR A 106 5.67 -4.48 0.24
CA THR A 106 5.39 -4.10 1.62
C THR A 106 5.65 -5.27 2.56
N VAL A 107 6.50 -5.01 3.56
CA VAL A 107 6.89 -5.96 4.61
C VAL A 107 6.38 -5.44 5.95
N ILE A 108 5.71 -6.30 6.72
CA ILE A 108 5.22 -6.00 8.07
C ILE A 108 5.83 -7.04 9.02
N ASP A 109 6.61 -6.58 10.01
CA ASP A 109 7.37 -7.41 10.95
C ASP A 109 8.19 -8.53 10.28
N GLY A 110 8.86 -8.19 9.18
CA GLY A 110 9.73 -9.12 8.43
C GLY A 110 8.97 -10.11 7.54
N ILE A 111 7.64 -10.03 7.48
CA ILE A 111 6.78 -10.83 6.61
C ILE A 111 6.36 -10.00 5.39
N ILE A 112 6.62 -10.52 4.19
CA ILE A 112 6.13 -9.90 2.93
C ILE A 112 4.61 -10.07 2.87
N ARG A 113 3.88 -8.96 2.77
CA ARG A 113 2.41 -8.93 2.76
C ARG A 113 1.82 -8.54 1.42
N TYR A 114 2.42 -7.53 0.77
CA TYR A 114 1.88 -6.94 -0.46
C TYR A 114 2.99 -6.68 -1.48
N TYR A 115 2.61 -6.69 -2.76
CA TYR A 115 3.47 -6.33 -3.89
C TYR A 115 2.64 -5.62 -4.98
N GLY A 116 3.29 -4.88 -5.87
CA GLY A 116 2.68 -4.21 -7.02
C GLY A 116 1.81 -2.98 -6.69
N GLY A 117 1.76 -2.58 -5.42
CA GLY A 117 0.94 -1.45 -4.97
C GLY A 117 1.07 -1.20 -3.47
N ILE A 118 0.50 -0.08 -3.02
CA ILE A 118 0.46 0.31 -1.61
C ILE A 118 -0.99 0.62 -1.26
N SER A 119 -1.56 -0.14 -0.32
CA SER A 119 -2.94 0.04 0.14
C SER A 119 -2.98 0.45 1.60
N ASN A 120 -3.45 1.67 1.86
CA ASN A 120 -3.60 2.23 3.21
C ASN A 120 -4.46 1.33 4.10
N ILE A 121 -5.61 0.90 3.58
CA ILE A 121 -6.60 0.13 4.35
C ILE A 121 -6.06 -1.27 4.68
N LEU A 122 -5.43 -1.94 3.71
CA LEU A 122 -4.93 -3.30 3.91
C LEU A 122 -3.77 -3.32 4.91
N VAL A 123 -2.82 -2.39 4.77
CA VAL A 123 -1.70 -2.27 5.71
C VAL A 123 -2.20 -1.95 7.12
N TYR A 124 -3.12 -0.98 7.26
CA TYR A 124 -3.70 -0.66 8.57
C TYR A 124 -4.43 -1.84 9.21
N ARG A 125 -5.21 -2.59 8.43
CA ARG A 125 -5.91 -3.78 8.94
C ARG A 125 -4.92 -4.82 9.48
N ASP A 126 -3.88 -5.14 8.72
CA ASP A 126 -2.87 -6.11 9.17
C ASP A 126 -2.14 -5.63 10.43
N VAL A 127 -1.86 -4.32 10.54
CA VAL A 127 -1.26 -3.75 11.76
C VAL A 127 -2.21 -3.89 12.96
N LYS A 128 -3.50 -3.59 12.78
CA LYS A 128 -4.50 -3.77 13.83
C LYS A 128 -4.63 -5.23 14.27
N GLU A 129 -4.58 -6.16 13.33
CA GLU A 129 -4.62 -7.61 13.63
C GLU A 129 -3.40 -8.07 14.44
N LEU A 130 -2.23 -7.46 14.24
CA LEU A 130 -1.01 -7.78 15.00
C LEU A 130 -0.95 -7.16 16.40
N LEU A 131 -1.75 -6.12 16.67
CA LEU A 131 -1.80 -5.46 17.99
C LEU A 131 -2.82 -6.07 18.95
N ASN A 132 -3.73 -6.91 18.44
CA ASN A 132 -4.75 -7.60 19.20
C ASN A 132 -4.25 -8.97 19.67
#